data_AF-A0A7V8A911-F1
#
_entry.id   AF-A0A7V8A911-F1
#
_cell.length_a   1.000
_cell.length_b   1.000
_cell.length_c   1.000
_cell.angle_alpha   90.00
_cell.angle_beta   90.00
_cell.angle_gamma   90.00
#
_symmetry.space_group_name_H-M   'P 1'
#
loop_
_entity.id
_entity.type
_entity.pdbx_description
1 polymer ?
#
loop_
_entity_poly.entity_id
_entity_poly.type
_entity_poly.pdbx_seq_one_letter_code
_entity_poly.pdbx_strand_id
1 'polypeptide(L)'
;MEVRLRHKIAAGFLAFGFAACQTAPNVRAIAPLEPGARYVAMGSSFAAGPGVGEKSPNAHPNCGQSTSNYPKLLARNLKLELVDVTCGGAMTANILTISQHNGLLPQIESITPETRLVTVTIGGNDLLLARDLGIASCNNIIAAQSARTKCQDCLPRLSGDFA
;
A
#
# COMPACT_ATOMS: atom_id res chain seq x y z
N MET A 1 24.93 -82.93 -30.29
CA MET A 1 25.92 -82.23 -31.14
C MET A 1 25.31 -80.88 -31.50
N GLU A 2 26.05 -79.80 -31.25
CA GLU A 2 25.83 -78.40 -31.68
C GLU A 2 24.62 -77.64 -31.06
N VAL A 3 24.83 -76.89 -29.97
CA VAL A 3 25.11 -75.43 -29.88
C VAL A 3 23.84 -74.56 -29.99
N ARG A 4 23.47 -73.89 -28.89
CA ARG A 4 22.95 -72.49 -28.90
C ARG A 4 23.27 -71.73 -27.59
N LEU A 5 24.39 -71.03 -27.65
CA LEU A 5 24.64 -69.63 -27.25
C LEU A 5 24.03 -69.09 -25.93
N ARG A 6 24.89 -68.94 -24.93
CA ARG A 6 24.65 -68.18 -23.69
C ARG A 6 24.76 -66.67 -23.98
N HIS A 7 23.67 -65.92 -23.87
CA HIS A 7 23.72 -64.46 -23.76
C HIS A 7 23.17 -64.04 -22.40
N LYS A 8 24.09 -63.69 -21.48
CA LYS A 8 23.75 -63.00 -20.23
C LYS A 8 23.76 -61.50 -20.54
N ILE A 9 22.58 -60.89 -20.72
CA ILE A 9 22.46 -59.43 -20.77
C ILE A 9 22.33 -58.95 -19.32
N ALA A 10 23.43 -58.44 -18.76
CA ALA A 10 23.38 -57.69 -17.51
C ALA A 10 22.87 -56.28 -17.82
N ALA A 11 21.63 -55.98 -17.44
CA ALA A 11 21.11 -54.63 -17.47
C ALA A 11 21.78 -53.82 -16.36
N GLY A 12 22.88 -53.15 -16.69
CA GLY A 12 23.51 -52.15 -15.83
C GLY A 12 22.65 -50.90 -15.78
N PHE A 13 21.85 -50.73 -14.73
CA PHE A 13 21.24 -49.45 -14.41
C PHE A 13 22.34 -48.52 -13.86
N LEU A 14 22.96 -47.74 -14.74
CA LEU A 14 23.74 -46.57 -14.35
C LEU A 14 22.77 -45.54 -13.77
N ALA A 15 22.61 -45.56 -12.44
CA ALA A 15 21.98 -44.49 -11.71
C ALA A 15 22.87 -43.24 -11.82
N PHE A 16 22.57 -42.38 -12.80
CA PHE A 16 23.05 -41.01 -12.79
C PHE A 16 22.40 -40.31 -11.59
N GLY A 17 23.11 -40.31 -10.46
CA GLY A 17 22.77 -39.49 -9.31
C GLY A 17 22.82 -38.03 -9.74
N PHE A 18 21.67 -37.42 -9.98
CA PHE A 18 21.54 -35.98 -9.95
C PHE A 18 21.83 -35.53 -8.51
N ALA A 19 23.09 -35.24 -8.23
CA ALA A 19 23.47 -34.41 -7.10
C ALA A 19 22.93 -33.00 -7.36
N ALA A 20 21.63 -32.81 -7.13
CA ALA A 20 21.02 -31.50 -7.09
C ALA A 20 21.66 -30.76 -5.91
N CYS A 21 22.63 -29.89 -6.21
CA CYS A 21 23.12 -28.90 -5.27
C CYS A 21 21.96 -27.93 -4.99
N GLN A 22 21.10 -28.32 -4.04
CA GLN A 22 20.07 -27.43 -3.51
C GLN A 22 20.78 -26.44 -2.58
N THR A 23 21.33 -25.38 -3.14
CA THR A 23 21.60 -24.17 -2.35
C THR A 23 20.24 -23.59 -1.99
N ALA A 24 19.69 -23.98 -0.84
CA ALA A 24 18.56 -23.28 -0.27
C ALA A 24 18.93 -21.78 -0.21
N PRO A 25 18.08 -20.86 -0.70
CA PRO A 25 18.35 -19.45 -0.54
C PRO A 25 18.53 -19.21 0.97
N ASN A 26 19.68 -18.64 1.34
CA ASN A 26 19.90 -18.14 2.69
C ASN A 26 18.92 -16.98 2.93
N VAL A 27 17.69 -17.31 3.30
CA VAL A 27 16.72 -16.33 3.78
C VAL A 27 17.22 -15.90 5.14
N ARG A 28 17.99 -14.81 5.15
CA ARG A 28 18.43 -14.19 6.40
C ARG A 28 17.18 -13.79 7.16
N ALA A 29 16.99 -14.37 8.34
CA ALA A 29 15.90 -13.98 9.23
C ALA A 29 16.00 -12.46 9.45
N ILE A 30 14.90 -11.74 9.21
CA ILE A 30 14.82 -10.32 9.55
C ILE A 30 14.84 -10.28 11.07
N ALA A 31 15.89 -9.65 11.63
CA ALA A 31 15.96 -9.44 13.07
C ALA A 31 14.67 -8.71 13.52
N PRO A 32 14.09 -9.09 14.66
CA PRO A 32 12.92 -8.40 15.18
C PRO A 32 13.18 -6.90 15.33
N LEU A 33 12.12 -6.09 15.16
CA LEU A 33 12.21 -4.66 15.41
C LEU A 33 12.29 -4.41 16.91
N GLU A 34 13.45 -3.96 17.37
CA GLU A 34 13.65 -3.61 18.76
C GLU A 34 12.88 -2.33 19.12
N PRO A 35 12.37 -2.21 20.36
CA PRO A 35 11.88 -0.93 20.86
C PRO A 35 12.91 0.18 20.69
N GLY A 36 12.47 1.36 20.25
CA GLY A 36 13.32 2.50 19.93
C GLY A 36 13.94 2.43 18.53
N ALA A 37 13.75 1.36 17.76
CA ALA A 37 14.23 1.31 16.39
C ALA A 37 13.60 2.43 15.55
N ARG A 38 14.43 3.06 14.71
CA ARG A 38 14.03 4.19 13.86
C ARG A 38 13.10 3.74 12.75
N TYR A 39 11.93 4.37 12.70
CA TYR A 39 10.86 4.14 11.72
C TYR A 39 10.60 5.41 10.93
N VAL A 40 10.78 5.36 9.61
CA VAL A 40 10.44 6.47 8.71
C VAL A 40 9.13 6.17 8.00
N ALA A 41 8.14 7.05 8.14
CA ALA A 41 6.89 6.97 7.41
C ALA A 41 6.86 8.00 6.28
N MET A 42 6.68 7.52 5.06
CA MET A 42 6.56 8.33 3.86
C MET A 42 5.20 8.09 3.19
N GLY A 43 4.70 9.07 2.47
CA GLY A 43 3.48 8.93 1.69
C GLY A 43 2.65 10.19 1.56
N SER A 44 1.42 9.97 1.10
CA SER A 44 0.42 11.00 0.86
C SER A 44 -0.67 11.06 1.95
N SER A 45 -1.87 11.51 1.58
CA SER A 45 -3.03 11.70 2.46
C SER A 45 -3.45 10.43 3.19
N PHE A 46 -3.40 9.26 2.55
CA PHE A 46 -3.74 7.99 3.19
C PHE A 46 -2.81 7.63 4.36
N ALA A 47 -1.54 8.07 4.31
CA ALA A 47 -0.61 7.91 5.42
C ALA A 47 -0.65 9.09 6.39
N ALA A 48 -0.86 10.31 5.90
CA ALA A 48 -0.99 11.51 6.74
C ALA A 48 -2.26 11.49 7.62
N GLY A 49 -3.34 10.88 7.12
CA GLY A 49 -4.58 10.66 7.87
C GLY A 49 -5.42 11.93 8.16
N PRO A 50 -5.65 12.83 7.19
CA PRO A 50 -6.46 14.02 7.43
C PRO A 50 -7.88 13.61 7.85
N GLY A 51 -8.38 14.22 8.93
CA GLY A 51 -9.69 13.91 9.52
C GLY A 51 -9.71 12.71 10.47
N VAL A 52 -8.60 11.99 10.64
CA VAL A 52 -8.48 10.89 11.63
C VAL A 52 -7.88 11.44 12.92
N GLY A 53 -8.72 11.94 13.82
CA GLY A 53 -8.30 12.63 15.04
C GLY A 53 -7.94 14.10 14.81
N GLU A 54 -7.19 14.69 15.74
CA GLU A 54 -6.78 16.09 15.66
C GLU A 54 -5.62 16.31 14.67
N LYS A 55 -5.44 17.55 14.23
CA LYS A 55 -4.26 17.94 13.44
C LYS A 55 -2.99 17.79 14.28
N SER A 56 -1.96 17.22 13.68
CA SER A 56 -0.67 17.05 14.35
C SER A 56 0.00 18.42 14.56
N PRO A 57 0.25 18.85 15.81
CA PRO A 57 0.75 20.20 16.09
C PRO A 57 2.18 20.43 15.57
N ASN A 58 2.96 19.37 15.45
CA ASN A 58 4.36 19.43 15.03
C ASN A 58 4.55 19.12 13.53
N ALA A 59 3.46 18.89 12.79
CA ALA A 59 3.54 18.64 11.36
C ALA A 59 3.42 19.94 10.57
N HIS A 60 3.94 19.93 9.33
CA HIS A 60 3.72 21.05 8.42
C HIS A 60 2.21 21.24 8.19
N PRO A 61 1.66 22.47 8.34
CA PRO A 61 0.21 22.71 8.42
C PRO A 61 -0.56 22.27 7.17
N ASN A 62 0.11 22.28 6.01
CA ASN A 62 -0.51 21.90 4.73
C ASN A 62 -0.45 20.39 4.44
N CYS A 63 0.28 19.61 5.23
CA CYS A 63 0.42 18.18 4.99
C CYS A 63 -0.79 17.35 5.47
N GLY A 64 -1.71 17.94 6.22
CA GLY A 64 -2.91 17.24 6.69
C GLY A 64 -2.60 16.06 7.62
N GLN A 65 -1.43 16.03 8.24
CA GLN A 65 -1.08 14.99 9.20
C GLN A 65 -1.95 15.09 10.44
N SER A 66 -2.47 13.95 10.91
CA SER A 66 -3.21 13.87 12.16
C SER A 66 -2.39 13.26 13.29
N THR A 67 -2.83 13.45 14.53
CA THR A 67 -2.25 12.83 15.74
C THR A 67 -2.49 11.32 15.81
N SER A 68 -3.43 10.82 15.00
CA SER A 68 -3.91 9.42 15.00
C SER A 68 -3.80 8.75 13.63
N ASN A 69 -2.89 9.21 12.78
CA ASN A 69 -2.59 8.52 11.53
C ASN A 69 -1.95 7.14 11.78
N TYR A 70 -2.00 6.25 10.77
CA TYR A 70 -1.53 4.87 10.96
C TYR A 70 -0.04 4.79 11.34
N PRO A 71 0.88 5.64 10.84
CA PRO A 71 2.27 5.60 11.28
C PRO A 71 2.44 5.85 12.77
N LYS A 72 1.73 6.85 13.34
CA LYS A 72 1.78 7.14 14.78
C LYS A 72 1.18 6.01 15.61
N LEU A 73 0.11 5.37 15.13
CA LEU A 73 -0.47 4.18 15.79
C LEU A 73 0.51 3.01 15.78
N LEU A 74 1.13 2.72 14.63
CA LEU A 74 2.10 1.64 14.49
C LEU A 74 3.32 1.88 15.38
N ALA A 75 3.87 3.09 15.37
CA ALA A 75 5.02 3.46 16.17
C ALA A 75 4.74 3.32 17.68
N ARG A 76 3.56 3.75 18.16
CA ARG A 76 3.16 3.54 19.56
C ARG A 76 3.05 2.05 19.91
N ASN A 77 2.41 1.26 19.06
CA ASN A 77 2.19 -0.16 19.30
C ASN A 77 3.49 -0.97 19.35
N LEU A 78 4.45 -0.63 18.49
CA LEU A 78 5.74 -1.30 18.39
C LEU A 78 6.85 -0.60 19.19
N LYS A 79 6.52 0.51 19.89
CA LYS A 79 7.46 1.35 20.64
C LYS A 79 8.64 1.85 19.80
N LEU A 80 8.39 2.29 18.57
CA LEU A 80 9.41 2.76 17.61
C LEU A 80 9.63 4.27 17.68
N GLU A 81 10.82 4.73 17.31
CA GLU A 81 11.10 6.15 17.11
C GLU A 81 10.63 6.58 15.71
N LEU A 82 9.52 7.32 15.65
CA LEU A 82 8.88 7.70 14.40
C LEU A 82 9.42 9.02 13.84
N VAL A 83 9.83 8.98 12.58
CA VAL A 83 10.04 10.13 11.69
C VAL A 83 8.90 10.13 10.67
N ASP A 84 7.89 10.96 10.90
CA ASP A 84 6.69 11.05 10.06
C ASP A 84 6.79 12.21 9.06
N VAL A 85 7.16 11.89 7.82
CA VAL A 85 7.25 12.85 6.72
C VAL A 85 6.13 12.68 5.69
N THR A 86 5.04 12.03 6.09
CA THR A 86 3.85 11.90 5.25
C THR A 86 3.23 13.27 4.97
N CYS A 87 2.77 13.51 3.74
CA CYS A 87 2.21 14.80 3.35
C CYS A 87 1.10 14.67 2.30
N GLY A 88 -0.11 15.15 2.64
CA GLY A 88 -1.28 15.11 1.76
C GLY A 88 -1.02 15.73 0.39
N GLY A 89 -1.39 15.02 -0.67
CA GLY A 89 -1.15 15.45 -2.06
C GLY A 89 0.15 14.94 -2.67
N ALA A 90 1.03 14.30 -1.87
CA ALA A 90 2.27 13.74 -2.38
C ALA A 90 2.10 12.81 -3.59
N MET A 91 2.95 13.00 -4.60
CA MET A 91 3.18 12.09 -5.72
C MET A 91 4.50 11.33 -5.52
N THR A 92 4.76 10.32 -6.35
CA THR A 92 6.02 9.56 -6.32
C THR A 92 7.25 10.45 -6.47
N ALA A 93 7.17 11.50 -7.30
CA ALA A 93 8.23 12.50 -7.43
C ALA A 93 8.53 13.21 -6.09
N ASN A 94 7.54 13.39 -5.21
CA ASN A 94 7.77 13.99 -3.90
C ASN A 94 8.45 13.08 -2.89
N ILE A 95 8.45 11.78 -3.14
CA ILE A 95 9.29 10.85 -2.40
C ILE A 95 10.74 11.07 -2.81
N LEU A 96 11.02 11.06 -4.12
CA LEU A 96 12.37 10.88 -4.64
C LEU A 96 13.14 12.18 -4.87
N THR A 97 12.49 13.23 -5.40
CA THR A 97 13.22 14.35 -6.02
C THR A 97 12.62 15.74 -5.80
N ILE A 98 11.32 15.87 -5.51
CA ILE A 98 10.61 17.17 -5.50
C ILE A 98 10.05 17.49 -4.11
N SER A 99 10.44 18.64 -3.55
CA SER A 99 9.79 19.18 -2.34
C SER A 99 8.35 19.62 -2.59
N GLN A 100 7.46 19.39 -1.61
CA GLN A 100 6.02 19.66 -1.76
C GLN A 100 5.59 21.04 -1.25
N HIS A 101 6.24 21.52 -0.19
CA HIS A 101 6.00 22.81 0.44
C HIS A 101 7.33 23.45 0.86
N ASN A 102 7.30 24.76 1.13
CA ASN A 102 8.47 25.48 1.63
C ASN A 102 8.96 24.84 2.93
N GLY A 103 10.27 24.60 3.01
CA GLY A 103 10.89 23.99 4.19
C GLY A 103 10.77 22.46 4.27
N LEU A 104 10.09 21.80 3.32
CA LEU A 104 10.13 20.34 3.19
C LEU A 104 11.19 19.92 2.18
N LEU A 105 11.87 18.81 2.46
CA LEU A 105 12.74 18.11 1.51
C LEU A 105 11.97 16.96 0.84
N PRO A 106 12.48 16.38 -0.26
CA PRO A 106 12.00 15.08 -0.75
C PRO A 106 11.99 14.06 0.40
N GLN A 107 10.92 13.28 0.52
CA GLN A 107 10.70 12.46 1.73
C GLN A 107 11.81 11.42 1.95
N ILE A 108 12.44 10.95 0.87
CA ILE A 108 13.54 9.97 0.91
C ILE A 108 14.73 10.45 1.75
N GLU A 109 14.95 11.77 1.86
CA GLU A 109 16.03 12.37 2.64
C GLU A 109 15.92 12.10 4.15
N SER A 110 14.78 11.59 4.62
CA SER A 110 14.59 11.20 6.02
C SER A 110 15.13 9.81 6.35
N ILE A 111 15.50 9.02 5.34
CA ILE A 111 16.07 7.69 5.51
C ILE A 111 17.57 7.80 5.80
N THR A 112 17.98 7.22 6.91
CA THR A 112 19.37 7.12 7.35
C THR A 112 19.81 5.66 7.47
N PRO A 113 21.11 5.34 7.57
CA PRO A 113 21.60 3.98 7.79
C PRO A 113 21.01 3.27 9.03
N GLU A 114 20.57 4.04 10.03
CA GLU A 114 19.96 3.53 11.26
C GLU A 114 18.47 3.18 11.09
N THR A 115 17.85 3.54 9.96
CA THR A 115 16.44 3.26 9.69
C THR A 115 16.20 1.76 9.60
N ARG A 116 15.28 1.24 10.41
CA ARG A 116 14.97 -0.21 10.49
C ARG A 116 13.63 -0.56 9.88
N LEU A 117 12.71 0.39 9.81
CA LEU A 117 11.41 0.25 9.19
C LEU A 117 11.12 1.47 8.31
N VAL A 118 10.61 1.21 7.11
CA VAL A 118 10.06 2.23 6.22
C VAL A 118 8.67 1.78 5.78
N THR A 119 7.69 2.67 5.88
CA THR A 119 6.39 2.49 5.23
C THR A 119 6.21 3.56 4.16
N VAL A 120 5.59 3.18 3.04
CA VAL A 120 5.33 4.08 1.93
C VAL A 120 3.91 3.88 1.44
N THR A 121 3.10 4.94 1.45
CA THR A 121 1.76 4.93 0.84
C THR A 121 1.63 6.08 -0.15
N ILE A 122 1.85 5.78 -1.43
CA ILE A 122 2.00 6.77 -2.51
C ILE A 122 1.36 6.26 -3.81
N GLY A 123 1.28 7.09 -4.85
CA GLY A 123 0.80 6.71 -6.18
C GLY A 123 -0.63 7.14 -6.49
N GLY A 124 -1.48 7.29 -5.46
CA GLY A 124 -2.88 7.66 -5.65
C GLY A 124 -3.06 9.02 -6.35
N ASN A 125 -2.20 10.00 -6.07
CA ASN A 125 -2.26 11.31 -6.74
C ASN A 125 -1.67 11.28 -8.14
N ASP A 126 -0.65 10.46 -8.37
CA ASP A 126 -0.06 10.23 -9.70
C ASP A 126 -1.13 9.69 -10.67
N LEU A 127 -2.00 8.82 -10.17
CA LEU A 127 -3.14 8.24 -10.91
C LEU A 127 -4.42 9.06 -10.81
N LEU A 128 -4.40 10.18 -10.08
CA LEU A 128 -5.55 11.06 -9.92
C LEU A 128 -6.78 10.33 -9.30
N LEU A 129 -6.52 9.31 -8.49
CA LEU A 129 -7.50 8.36 -7.98
C LEU A 129 -8.67 9.04 -7.27
N ALA A 130 -8.38 9.95 -6.32
CA ALA A 130 -9.41 10.65 -5.57
C ALA A 130 -10.30 11.53 -6.47
N ARG A 131 -9.69 12.16 -7.48
CA ARG A 131 -10.44 12.95 -8.47
C ARG A 131 -11.39 12.05 -9.26
N ASP A 132 -10.88 10.95 -9.80
CA ASP A 132 -11.66 10.07 -10.67
C ASP A 132 -12.77 9.34 -9.92
N LEU A 133 -12.51 8.91 -8.69
CA LEU A 133 -13.57 8.41 -7.80
C LEU A 133 -14.61 9.48 -7.50
N GLY A 134 -14.20 10.74 -7.30
CA GLY A 134 -15.11 11.86 -7.11
C GLY A 134 -16.02 12.07 -8.33
N ILE A 135 -15.43 12.12 -9.53
CA ILE A 135 -16.19 12.26 -10.79
C ILE A 135 -17.15 11.09 -10.99
N ALA A 136 -16.67 9.85 -10.82
CA ALA A 136 -17.50 8.65 -10.94
C ALA A 136 -18.66 8.64 -9.94
N SER A 137 -18.41 9.08 -8.69
CA SER A 137 -19.44 9.17 -7.65
C SER A 137 -20.53 10.18 -8.02
N CYS A 138 -20.15 11.36 -8.53
CA CYS A 138 -21.11 12.35 -9.02
C CYS A 138 -21.96 11.80 -10.17
N ASN A 139 -21.35 11.12 -11.14
CA ASN A 139 -22.07 10.51 -12.26
C ASN A 139 -23.09 9.47 -11.77
N ASN A 140 -22.72 8.66 -10.77
CA ASN A 140 -23.62 7.68 -10.16
C ASN A 140 -24.79 8.35 -9.41
N ILE A 141 -24.55 9.45 -8.71
CA ILE A 141 -25.60 10.22 -8.04
C ILE A 141 -26.58 10.80 -9.06
N ILE A 142 -26.08 11.41 -10.14
CA ILE A 142 -26.93 11.99 -11.21
C ILE A 142 -27.76 10.89 -11.89
N ALA A 143 -27.16 9.73 -12.19
CA ALA A 143 -27.89 8.60 -12.78
C ALA A 143 -28.97 8.07 -11.84
N ALA A 144 -28.67 7.92 -10.54
CA ALA A 144 -29.63 7.49 -9.54
C ALA A 144 -30.76 8.50 -9.33
N GLN A 145 -30.47 9.80 -9.35
CA GLN A 145 -31.47 10.87 -9.28
C GLN A 145 -32.37 10.85 -10.51
N SER A 146 -31.80 10.75 -11.71
CA SER A 146 -32.56 10.69 -12.97
C SER A 146 -33.51 9.49 -13.01
N ALA A 147 -33.05 8.33 -12.51
CA ALA A 147 -33.90 7.14 -12.37
C ALA A 147 -35.03 7.34 -11.36
N ARG A 148 -34.78 8.00 -10.21
CA ARG A 148 -35.83 8.32 -9.22
C ARG A 148 -36.86 9.29 -9.77
N THR A 149 -36.45 10.36 -10.46
CA THR A 149 -37.38 11.32 -11.07
C THR A 149 -38.26 10.61 -12.09
N LYS A 150 -37.68 9.77 -12.95
CA LYS A 150 -38.44 8.99 -13.93
C LYS A 150 -39.42 8.02 -13.26
N CYS A 151 -39.07 7.41 -12.13
CA CYS A 151 -39.99 6.58 -11.36
C CYS A 151 -41.08 7.39 -10.65
N GLN A 152 -40.82 8.63 -10.21
CA GLN A 152 -41.84 9.54 -9.68
C GLN A 152 -42.84 9.97 -10.77
N ASP A 153 -42.38 10.15 -12.00
CA ASP A 153 -43.27 10.39 -13.16
C ASP A 153 -44.08 9.15 -13.56
N CYS A 154 -43.64 7.95 -13.17
CA CYS A 154 -44.36 6.69 -13.36
C CYS A 154 -45.28 6.32 -12.18
N LEU A 155 -45.20 7.00 -11.04
CA LEU A 155 -46.26 6.94 -10.05
C LEU A 155 -47.44 7.69 -10.67
N PRO A 156 -48.59 7.05 -10.95
CA PRO A 156 -49.79 7.82 -11.28
C PRO A 156 -49.98 8.82 -10.13
N ARG A 157 -50.40 10.05 -10.45
CA ARG A 157 -50.77 11.07 -9.47
C ARG A 157 -51.80 10.48 -8.49
N LEU A 158 -51.33 9.78 -7.44
CA LEU A 158 -52.11 9.35 -6.30
C LEU A 158 -52.10 10.47 -5.25
N SER A 159 -52.13 11.72 -5.70
CA SER A 159 -52.71 12.80 -4.91
C SER A 159 -54.22 12.69 -5.04
N GLY A 160 -54.77 11.62 -4.48
CA GLY A 160 -56.15 11.63 -4.04
C GLY A 160 -56.19 12.46 -2.77
N ASP A 161 -56.89 13.58 -2.83
CA ASP A 161 -57.34 14.31 -1.65
C ASP A 161 -58.07 13.33 -0.72
N PHE A 162 -57.47 13.05 0.44
CA PHE A 162 -58.20 12.54 1.59
C PHE A 162 -58.27 13.68 2.60
N ALA A 163 -59.39 14.41 2.48
CA ALA A 163 -59.98 15.19 3.56
C ALA A 163 -60.32 14.30 4.76
#